data_AF-A0A3N6GNU5-F1
#
_entry.id   AF-A0A3N6GNU5-F1
#
_cell.length_a   1.000
_cell.length_b   1.000
_cell.length_c   1.000
_cell.angle_alpha   90.00
_cell.angle_beta   90.00
_cell.angle_gamma   90.00
#
_symmetry.space_group_name_H-M   'P 1'
#
loop_
_entity.id
_entity.type
_entity.pdbx_description
1 polymer ?
#
loop_
_entity_poly.entity_id
_entity_poly.type
_entity_poly.pdbx_seq_one_letter_code
_entity_poly.pdbx_strand_id
1 'polypeptide(L)'
;MDDDLVQFLRDRLDEDAAAAQSAASQEGGGTWEVLRLPPMDTPSVCGRPQPGEYALPVIVDLDDHERAAHIARHDPARVLAEVDTKRLLMYQFENRGNSVRGSGQSSTGGVWDSLLRMLALPYSGHPDYRDEWRP
;
A
#
# COMPACT_ATOMS: atom_id res chain seq x y z
N MET A 1 6.71 11.44 -20.39
CA MET A 1 6.32 12.04 -19.10
C MET A 1 5.34 11.09 -18.43
N ASP A 2 4.16 10.87 -19.00
CA ASP A 2 3.17 9.92 -18.45
C ASP A 2 3.70 8.49 -18.34
N ASP A 3 4.36 7.95 -19.37
CA ASP A 3 4.79 6.54 -19.36
C ASP A 3 5.86 6.25 -18.28
N ASP A 4 6.81 7.16 -18.06
CA ASP A 4 7.84 7.04 -17.01
C ASP A 4 7.21 7.11 -15.61
N LEU A 5 6.26 8.03 -15.39
CA LEU A 5 5.55 8.17 -14.12
C LEU A 5 4.64 6.96 -13.84
N VAL A 6 3.97 6.44 -14.88
CA VAL A 6 3.15 5.23 -14.80
C VAL A 6 4.02 4.02 -14.45
N GLN A 7 5.18 3.88 -15.10
CA GLN A 7 6.10 2.79 -14.79
C GLN A 7 6.62 2.89 -13.36
N PHE A 8 7.05 4.09 -12.93
CA PHE A 8 7.47 4.34 -11.56
C PHE A 8 6.38 3.96 -10.55
N LEU A 9 5.13 4.34 -10.79
CA LEU A 9 4.01 3.97 -9.91
C LEU A 9 3.78 2.46 -9.87
N ARG A 10 3.88 1.75 -11.00
CA ARG A 10 3.76 0.29 -11.04
C ARG A 10 4.85 -0.37 -10.21
N ASP A 11 6.09 0.05 -10.38
CA ASP A 11 7.24 -0.49 -9.66
C ASP A 11 7.06 -0.32 -8.13
N ARG A 12 6.66 0.88 -7.69
CA ARG A 12 6.44 1.17 -6.26
C ARG A 12 5.25 0.40 -5.67
N LEU A 13 4.17 0.24 -6.44
CA LEU A 13 3.02 -0.56 -6.01
C LEU A 13 3.35 -2.06 -5.93
N ASP A 14 4.21 -2.55 -6.83
CA ASP A 14 4.70 -3.93 -6.79
C ASP A 14 5.60 -4.17 -5.58
N GLU A 15 6.46 -3.22 -5.23
CA GLU A 15 7.28 -3.26 -4.00
C GLU A 15 6.43 -3.26 -2.73
N ASP A 16 5.46 -2.36 -2.62
CA ASP A 16 4.54 -2.30 -1.48
C ASP A 16 3.76 -3.61 -1.33
N ALA A 17 3.26 -4.16 -2.44
CA ALA A 17 2.56 -5.44 -2.44
C ALA A 17 3.49 -6.60 -2.05
N ALA A 18 4.72 -6.65 -2.55
CA ALA A 18 5.68 -7.69 -2.21
C ALA A 18 6.05 -7.65 -0.73
N ALA A 19 6.28 -6.46 -0.17
CA ALA A 19 6.57 -6.27 1.24
C ALA A 19 5.38 -6.73 2.12
N ALA A 20 4.15 -6.32 1.78
CA ALA A 20 2.95 -6.75 2.49
C ALA A 20 2.73 -8.27 2.39
N GLN A 21 2.87 -8.86 1.20
CA GLN A 21 2.75 -10.31 1.01
C GLN A 21 3.79 -11.08 1.84
N SER A 22 5.03 -10.60 1.88
CA SER A 22 6.09 -11.18 2.71
C SER A 22 5.73 -11.13 4.18
N ALA A 23 5.31 -9.96 4.69
CA ALA A 23 4.88 -9.80 6.07
C ALA A 23 3.72 -10.74 6.42
N ALA A 24 2.69 -10.83 5.56
CA ALA A 24 1.57 -11.74 5.77
C ALA A 24 1.98 -13.22 5.82
N SER A 25 3.01 -13.61 5.06
CA SER A 25 3.48 -14.99 5.01
C SER A 25 4.26 -15.42 6.25
N GLN A 26 4.99 -14.50 6.87
CA GLN A 26 5.86 -14.78 8.02
C GLN A 26 5.10 -14.70 9.36
N GLU A 27 4.02 -13.92 9.41
CA GLU A 27 3.51 -13.39 10.66
C GLU A 27 2.04 -13.75 10.95
N GLY A 28 1.58 -14.94 10.57
CA GLY A 28 0.19 -15.34 10.84
C GLY A 28 -0.84 -14.61 9.95
N GLY A 29 -0.55 -14.50 8.66
CA GLY A 29 -1.50 -13.94 7.70
C GLY A 29 -1.55 -12.41 7.70
N GLY A 30 -2.49 -11.88 6.91
CA GLY A 30 -2.51 -10.47 6.58
C GLY A 30 -3.22 -9.54 7.57
N THR A 31 -3.84 -10.06 8.61
CA THR A 31 -4.62 -9.26 9.56
C THR A 31 -3.92 -9.20 10.90
N TRP A 32 -3.68 -7.99 11.38
CA TRP A 32 -3.00 -7.75 12.65
C TRP A 32 -3.93 -7.10 13.66
N GLU A 33 -3.77 -7.48 14.93
CA GLU A 33 -4.57 -6.99 16.05
C GLU A 33 -3.68 -6.60 17.24
N VAL A 34 -4.14 -5.63 18.02
CA VAL A 34 -3.49 -5.27 19.28
C VAL A 34 -4.09 -6.15 20.37
N LEU A 35 -3.23 -6.97 21.00
CA LEU A 35 -3.58 -7.80 22.14
C LEU A 35 -2.75 -7.37 23.34
N ARG A 36 -3.27 -7.62 24.55
CA ARG A 36 -2.45 -7.54 25.76
C ARG A 36 -2.08 -8.95 26.18
N LEU A 37 -0.79 -9.23 26.24
CA LEU A 37 -0.29 -10.58 26.51
C LEU A 37 0.34 -10.67 27.92
N PRO A 38 0.02 -11.71 28.71
CA PRO A 38 0.70 -11.96 29.97
C PRO A 38 2.15 -12.40 29.73
N PRO A 39 3.07 -12.20 30.72
CA PRO A 39 2.80 -11.74 32.08
C PRO A 39 2.82 -10.22 32.25
N MET A 40 3.28 -9.45 31.25
CA MET A 40 3.51 -8.02 31.38
C MET A 40 2.26 -7.16 31.10
N ASP A 41 1.21 -7.75 30.50
CA ASP A 41 -0.04 -7.07 30.10
C ASP A 41 0.20 -5.86 29.18
N THR A 42 1.33 -5.89 28.46
CA THR A 42 1.76 -4.88 27.49
C THR A 42 1.02 -5.06 26.17
N PRO A 43 0.71 -3.95 25.46
CA PRO A 43 0.10 -4.03 24.15
C PRO A 43 1.09 -4.56 23.10
N SER A 44 0.83 -5.74 22.60
CA SER A 44 1.60 -6.36 21.51
C SER A 44 0.76 -6.40 20.23
N VAL A 45 1.40 -6.22 19.08
CA VAL A 45 0.76 -6.45 17.78
C VAL A 45 0.95 -7.92 17.44
N CYS A 46 -0.16 -8.59 17.16
CA CYS A 46 -0.18 -10.01 16.85
C CYS A 46 -0.86 -10.23 15.50
N GLY A 47 -0.37 -11.21 14.75
CA GLY A 47 -1.08 -11.75 13.59
C GLY A 47 -2.12 -12.79 14.00
N ARG A 48 -2.83 -13.32 13.01
CA ARG A 48 -3.85 -14.34 13.22
C ARG A 48 -3.26 -15.74 13.06
N PRO A 49 -3.41 -16.65 14.04
CA PRO A 49 -2.91 -18.02 13.88
C PRO A 49 -3.49 -18.68 12.62
N GLN A 50 -2.63 -19.28 11.81
CA GLN A 50 -3.05 -20.08 10.66
C GLN A 50 -3.47 -21.49 11.09
N PRO A 51 -4.29 -22.20 10.29
CA PRO A 51 -4.64 -23.59 10.59
C PRO A 51 -3.39 -24.47 10.77
N GLY A 52 -3.22 -25.02 11.97
CA GLY A 52 -2.04 -25.83 12.33
C GLY A 52 -1.00 -25.09 13.19
N GLU A 53 -1.12 -23.77 13.38
CA GLU A 53 -0.34 -23.01 14.35
C GLU A 53 -1.01 -23.06 15.73
N TYR A 54 -0.20 -23.33 16.76
CA TYR A 54 -0.65 -23.42 18.15
C TYR A 54 -0.26 -22.21 19.00
N ALA A 55 0.51 -21.27 18.43
CA ALA A 55 0.98 -20.06 19.09
C ALA A 55 0.48 -18.82 18.34
N LEU A 56 0.19 -17.75 19.09
CA LEU A 56 -0.07 -16.44 18.51
C LEU A 56 1.23 -15.87 17.93
N PRO A 57 1.28 -15.50 16.65
CA PRO A 57 2.44 -14.84 16.06
C PRO A 57 2.51 -13.41 16.57
N VAL A 58 3.55 -13.13 17.36
CA VAL A 58 3.80 -11.78 17.91
C VAL A 58 4.71 -11.03 16.96
N ILE A 59 4.19 -9.97 16.33
CA ILE A 59 4.93 -9.11 15.39
C ILE A 59 5.94 -8.28 16.16
N VAL A 60 5.44 -7.58 17.19
CA VAL A 60 6.19 -6.65 17.99
C VAL A 60 5.50 -6.46 19.32
N ASP A 61 6.29 -6.44 20.39
CA ASP A 61 5.84 -6.05 21.71
C ASP A 61 6.18 -4.57 21.93
N LEU A 62 5.20 -3.80 22.39
CA LEU A 62 5.32 -2.36 22.60
C LEU A 62 4.80 -2.01 23.99
N ASP A 63 5.42 -1.01 24.60
CA ASP A 63 4.92 -0.38 25.83
C ASP A 63 3.85 0.69 25.56
N ASP A 64 3.66 1.06 24.30
CA ASP A 64 2.76 2.11 23.83
C ASP A 64 1.64 1.57 22.94
N HIS A 65 0.41 1.71 23.42
CA HIS A 65 -0.79 1.28 22.73
C HIS A 65 -1.05 2.08 21.43
N GLU A 66 -0.70 3.37 21.37
CA GLU A 66 -0.94 4.18 20.16
C GLU A 66 -0.05 3.72 19.01
N ARG A 67 1.22 3.42 19.32
CA ARG A 67 2.15 2.81 18.34
C ARG A 67 1.68 1.43 17.90
N ALA A 68 1.24 0.58 18.84
CA ALA A 68 0.72 -0.74 18.50
C ALA A 68 -0.53 -0.63 17.60
N ALA A 69 -1.46 0.26 17.93
CA ALA A 69 -2.65 0.50 17.13
C ALA A 69 -2.33 1.05 15.74
N HIS A 70 -1.32 1.92 15.62
CA HIS A 70 -0.88 2.42 14.32
C HIS A 70 -0.33 1.30 13.44
N ILE A 71 0.50 0.40 13.98
CA ILE A 71 1.05 -0.73 13.25
C ILE A 71 -0.06 -1.70 12.85
N ALA A 72 -0.91 -2.12 13.79
CA ALA A 72 -2.03 -3.02 13.50
C ALA A 72 -2.99 -2.43 12.46
N ARG A 73 -3.18 -1.10 12.45
CA ARG A 73 -4.01 -0.41 11.44
C ARG A 73 -3.41 -0.48 10.04
N HIS A 74 -2.10 -0.61 9.88
CA HIS A 74 -1.41 -0.72 8.60
C HIS A 74 -1.00 -2.18 8.33
N ASP A 75 -1.90 -3.11 8.66
CA ASP A 75 -1.68 -4.53 8.43
C ASP A 75 -1.49 -4.87 6.92
N PRO A 76 -0.86 -6.01 6.62
CA PRO A 76 -0.62 -6.39 5.23
C PRO A 76 -1.88 -6.50 4.37
N ALA A 77 -3.00 -6.98 4.92
CA ALA A 77 -4.25 -7.13 4.19
C ALA A 77 -4.80 -5.78 3.72
N ARG A 78 -4.72 -4.75 4.58
CA ARG A 78 -5.07 -3.39 4.21
C ARG A 78 -4.14 -2.85 3.13
N VAL A 79 -2.82 -3.01 3.28
CA VAL A 79 -1.83 -2.51 2.30
C VAL A 79 -2.10 -3.11 0.92
N LEU A 80 -2.34 -4.43 0.85
CA LEU A 80 -2.70 -5.11 -0.39
C LEU A 80 -4.00 -4.55 -1.00
N ALA A 81 -5.04 -4.33 -0.18
CA ALA A 81 -6.29 -3.73 -0.66
C ALA A 81 -6.12 -2.30 -1.19
N GLU A 82 -5.26 -1.50 -0.56
CA GLU A 82 -4.91 -0.15 -1.04
C GLU A 82 -4.13 -0.21 -2.36
N VAL A 83 -3.16 -1.12 -2.49
CA VAL A 83 -2.43 -1.34 -3.75
C VAL A 83 -3.37 -1.75 -4.87
N ASP A 84 -4.25 -2.73 -4.63
CA ASP A 84 -5.22 -3.18 -5.64
C ASP A 84 -6.15 -2.05 -6.07
N THR A 85 -6.60 -1.22 -5.12
CA THR A 85 -7.40 -0.03 -5.43
C THR A 85 -6.63 0.96 -6.33
N LYS A 86 -5.36 1.23 -6.03
CA LYS A 86 -4.51 2.11 -6.85
C LYS A 86 -4.26 1.54 -8.25
N ARG A 87 -4.01 0.23 -8.36
CA ARG A 87 -3.89 -0.47 -9.65
C ARG A 87 -5.18 -0.40 -10.46
N LEU A 88 -6.34 -0.58 -9.83
CA LEU A 88 -7.64 -0.42 -10.49
C LEU A 88 -7.85 1.01 -11.00
N LEU A 89 -7.47 2.03 -10.22
CA LEU A 89 -7.52 3.42 -10.69
C LEU A 89 -6.64 3.62 -11.92
N MET A 90 -5.40 3.13 -11.90
CA MET A 90 -4.48 3.19 -13.05
C MET A 90 -5.05 2.48 -14.28
N TYR A 91 -5.59 1.27 -14.12
CA TYR A 91 -6.24 0.53 -15.21
C TYR A 91 -7.43 1.29 -15.82
N GLN A 92 -8.25 1.91 -14.98
CA GLN A 92 -9.36 2.76 -15.45
C GLN A 92 -8.86 3.98 -16.24
N PHE A 93 -7.72 4.55 -15.85
CA PHE A 93 -7.11 5.67 -16.56
C PHE A 93 -6.56 5.26 -17.92
N GLU A 94 -5.88 4.12 -18.02
CA GLU A 94 -5.36 3.59 -19.28
C GLU A 94 -6.51 3.30 -20.27
N ASN A 95 -7.58 2.67 -19.79
CA ASN A 95 -8.74 2.35 -20.62
C ASN A 95 -9.56 3.57 -21.06
N ARG A 96 -9.74 4.57 -20.18
CA ARG A 96 -10.43 5.82 -20.54
C ARG A 96 -9.56 6.70 -21.44
N GLY A 97 -8.26 6.75 -21.18
CA GLY A 97 -7.28 7.44 -22.03
C GLY A 97 -7.29 6.90 -23.46
N ASN A 98 -7.34 5.58 -23.63
CA ASN A 98 -7.47 4.95 -24.94
C ASN A 98 -8.82 5.24 -25.62
N SER A 99 -9.90 5.34 -24.85
CA SER A 99 -11.24 5.66 -25.37
C SER A 99 -11.36 7.11 -25.85
N VAL A 100 -10.64 8.05 -25.22
CA VAL A 100 -10.65 9.49 -25.56
C VAL A 100 -9.62 9.85 -26.64
N ARG A 101 -8.47 9.16 -26.72
CA ARG A 101 -7.47 9.37 -27.78
C ARG A 101 -8.02 9.12 -29.20
N GLY A 102 -9.07 8.31 -29.34
CA GLY A 102 -9.76 8.09 -30.62
C GLY A 102 -10.73 9.20 -31.06
N SER A 103 -11.09 10.15 -30.18
CA SER A 103 -12.16 11.13 -30.44
C SER A 103 -11.69 12.58 -30.67
N GLY A 104 -10.37 12.84 -30.69
CA GLY A 104 -9.83 14.16 -31.00
C GLY A 104 -10.14 15.27 -29.98
N GLN A 105 -10.64 14.93 -28.78
CA GLN A 105 -10.91 15.89 -27.71
C GLN A 105 -9.81 15.87 -26.65
N SER A 106 -9.09 16.99 -26.49
CA SER A 106 -7.91 17.13 -25.62
C SER A 106 -8.20 17.60 -24.18
N SER A 107 -9.44 17.51 -23.68
CA SER A 107 -9.81 18.14 -22.40
C SER A 107 -9.58 17.29 -21.14
N THR A 108 -9.30 15.98 -21.26
CA THR A 108 -9.15 15.12 -20.06
C THR A 108 -7.69 14.86 -19.65
N GLY A 109 -6.72 15.02 -20.56
CA GLY A 109 -5.30 14.75 -20.32
C GLY A 109 -4.70 15.42 -19.08
N GLY A 110 -5.05 16.69 -18.82
CA GLY A 110 -4.50 17.45 -17.70
C GLY A 110 -4.97 16.98 -16.32
N VAL A 111 -6.23 16.55 -16.19
CA VAL A 111 -6.76 16.02 -14.92
C VAL A 111 -6.11 14.68 -14.58
N TRP A 112 -5.80 13.87 -15.60
CA TRP A 112 -5.15 12.56 -15.42
C TRP A 112 -3.70 12.69 -14.97
N ASP A 113 -2.92 13.60 -15.59
CA ASP A 113 -1.55 13.87 -15.17
C ASP A 113 -1.50 14.32 -13.71
N SER A 114 -2.40 15.23 -13.31
CA SER A 114 -2.53 15.66 -11.90
C SER A 114 -2.83 14.51 -10.94
N LEU A 115 -3.67 13.54 -11.32
CA LEU A 115 -4.00 12.38 -10.50
C LEU A 115 -2.82 11.42 -10.34
N LEU A 116 -2.07 11.15 -11.41
CA LEU A 116 -0.87 10.31 -11.33
C LEU A 116 0.21 10.96 -10.45
N ARG A 117 0.42 12.27 -10.58
CA ARG A 117 1.33 13.03 -9.71
C ARG A 117 0.90 12.97 -8.24
N MET A 118 -0.39 13.08 -7.96
CA MET A 118 -0.93 12.93 -6.60
C MET A 118 -0.74 11.52 -6.04
N LEU A 119 -0.92 10.48 -6.86
CA LEU A 119 -0.66 9.09 -6.46
C LEU A 119 0.84 8.83 -6.18
N ALA A 120 1.74 9.60 -6.80
CA ALA A 120 3.17 9.47 -6.61
C ALA A 120 3.71 10.21 -5.36
N LEU A 121 2.92 11.11 -4.76
CA LEU A 121 3.32 11.91 -3.59
C LEU A 121 3.87 11.08 -2.39
N PRO A 122 3.29 9.92 -2.02
CA PRO A 122 3.83 9.09 -0.95
C PRO A 122 5.28 8.64 -1.19
N TYR A 123 5.69 8.58 -2.46
CA TYR A 123 7.02 8.14 -2.88
C TYR A 123 7.98 9.31 -3.17
N SER A 124 7.64 10.54 -2.77
CA SER A 124 8.46 11.74 -3.02
C SER A 124 9.86 11.72 -2.39
N GLY A 125 10.09 10.84 -1.41
CA GLY A 125 11.41 10.59 -0.81
C GLY A 125 12.22 9.48 -1.50
N HIS A 126 11.67 8.83 -2.53
CA HIS A 126 12.32 7.73 -3.23
C HIS A 126 13.43 8.26 -4.16
N PRO A 127 14.61 7.60 -4.26
CA PRO A 127 15.72 8.08 -5.12
C PRO A 127 15.36 8.19 -6.60
N ASP A 128 14.50 7.30 -7.11
CA ASP A 128 14.02 7.35 -8.50
C ASP A 128 12.89 8.38 -8.72
N TYR A 129 12.38 9.02 -7.66
CA TYR A 129 11.35 10.04 -7.79
C TYR A 129 11.94 11.30 -8.42
N ARG A 130 11.30 11.82 -9.46
CA ARG A 130 11.73 13.04 -10.14
C ARG A 130 10.91 14.23 -9.67
N ASP A 131 11.56 15.36 -9.36
CA ASP A 131 10.86 16.59 -8.93
C ASP A 131 9.86 17.11 -9.95
N GLU A 132 10.05 16.78 -11.24
CA GLU A 132 9.11 17.11 -12.32
C GLU A 132 7.74 16.45 -12.16
N TRP A 133 7.61 15.41 -11.32
CA TRP A 133 6.37 14.71 -10.99
C TRP A 133 5.65 15.30 -9.78
N ARG A 134 6.20 16.33 -9.13
CA ARG A 134 5.47 17.06 -8.09
C ARG A 134 4.26 17.77 -8.74
N PRO A 135 3.07 17.74 -8.09
CA PRO A 135 1.91 18.51 -8.54
C PRO A 135 2.17 20.01 -8.58
#